data_AF-A0A7C2YJE7-F1
#
_entry.id   AF-A0A7C2YJE7-F1
#
_cell.length_a   1.000
_cell.length_b   1.000
_cell.length_c   1.000
_cell.angle_alpha   90.00
_cell.angle_beta   90.00
_cell.angle_gamma   90.00
#
_symmetry.space_group_name_H-M   'P 1'
#
loop_
_entity.id
_entity.type
_entity.pdbx_description
1 polymer ?
#
loop_
_entity_poly.entity_id
_entity_poly.type
_entity_poly.pdbx_seq_one_letter_code
_entity_poly.pdbx_strand_id
1 'polypeptide(L)'
;MSRIYEQLKTAQRTRFEAAVPKGGARSATPYDRRRSPRIALIIPVFVYGYLPGRRPFHEEADLLHVSAEGGLLILATHLRRGQKLLLTNKLNQKEQKCFVVHLRARGPHRHEVGVEFSEPSPEFVRTGTRRQ
;
A
#
# COMPACT_ATOMS: atom_id res chain seq x y z
N MET A 1 -5.88 12.48 19.78
CA MET A 1 -5.26 11.94 18.54
C MET A 1 -4.11 12.85 18.12
N SER A 2 -2.94 12.31 17.74
CA SER A 2 -1.68 13.06 17.62
C SER A 2 -1.63 14.00 16.40
N ARG A 3 -1.27 15.28 16.60
CA ARG A 3 -1.17 16.31 15.55
C ARG A 3 -0.08 16.03 14.51
N ILE A 4 0.95 15.28 14.88
CA ILE A 4 2.07 14.92 14.00
C ILE A 4 1.61 13.95 12.90
N TYR A 5 0.68 13.05 13.23
CA TYR A 5 0.09 12.10 12.28
C TYR A 5 -0.76 12.80 11.22
N GLU A 6 -1.58 13.78 11.63
CA GLU A 6 -2.42 14.59 10.73
C GLU A 6 -1.58 15.46 9.77
N GLN A 7 -0.45 16.01 10.25
CA GLN A 7 0.47 16.81 9.42
C GLN A 7 1.18 15.96 8.36
N LEU A 8 1.51 14.70 8.67
CA LEU A 8 2.12 13.78 7.71
C LEU A 8 1.15 13.30 6.62
N LYS A 9 -0.14 13.21 6.94
CA LYS A 9 -1.23 12.84 6.02
C LYS A 9 -1.57 13.97 5.05
N THR A 10 -1.56 15.22 5.50
CA THR A 10 -1.78 16.41 4.67
C THR A 10 -0.62 16.65 3.70
N ALA A 11 0.63 16.48 4.13
CA ALA A 11 1.79 16.60 3.24
C ALA A 11 1.82 15.54 2.12
N GLN A 12 1.22 14.36 2.35
CA GLN A 12 1.03 13.35 1.30
C GLN A 12 -0.04 13.80 0.30
N ARG A 13 -1.19 14.32 0.75
CA ARG A 13 -2.23 14.83 -0.16
C ARG A 13 -1.69 15.87 -1.13
N THR A 14 -1.00 16.90 -0.65
CA THR A 14 -0.54 18.01 -1.51
C THR A 14 0.50 17.58 -2.56
N ARG A 15 1.34 16.59 -2.26
CA ARG A 15 2.38 16.13 -3.21
C ARG A 15 1.88 15.07 -4.20
N PHE A 16 0.86 14.30 -3.84
CA PHE A 16 0.23 13.34 -4.76
C PHE A 16 -0.79 14.02 -5.69
N GLU A 17 -1.46 15.09 -5.28
CA GLU A 17 -2.38 15.87 -6.12
C GLU A 17 -1.65 16.66 -7.22
N ALA A 18 -0.44 17.14 -6.93
CA ALA A 18 0.41 17.86 -7.88
C ALA A 18 0.98 16.97 -9.02
N ALA A 19 0.77 15.65 -8.98
CA ALA A 19 1.28 14.70 -9.95
C ALA A 19 0.18 13.99 -10.77
N VAL A 20 -1.01 14.60 -10.89
CA VAL A 20 -2.05 14.16 -11.83
C VAL A 20 -1.81 14.82 -13.18
N PRO A 21 -1.23 14.14 -14.20
CA PRO A 21 -1.24 14.67 -15.55
C PRO A 21 -2.68 14.69 -16.08
N LYS A 22 -3.14 15.88 -16.48
CA LYS A 22 -4.38 16.05 -17.25
C LYS A 22 -4.16 15.56 -18.68
N GLY A 23 -4.93 14.54 -19.05
CA GLY A 23 -5.40 14.31 -20.42
C GLY A 23 -4.46 13.55 -21.37
N GLY A 24 -5.10 12.82 -22.29
CA GLY A 24 -4.51 12.42 -23.56
C GLY A 24 -4.55 10.92 -23.83
N ALA A 25 -5.51 10.51 -24.65
CA ALA A 25 -5.55 9.17 -25.23
C ALA A 25 -4.35 8.92 -26.17
N ARG A 26 -3.95 7.63 -26.24
CA ARG A 26 -3.16 6.96 -27.31
C ARG A 26 -1.67 7.30 -27.43
N SER A 27 -0.84 6.33 -27.04
CA SER A 27 -0.03 5.56 -28.00
C SER A 27 0.67 4.41 -27.28
N ALA A 28 0.45 3.20 -27.76
CA ALA A 28 1.17 2.02 -27.30
C ALA A 28 2.65 2.16 -27.65
N THR A 29 3.53 2.04 -26.65
CA THR A 29 4.95 1.74 -26.84
C THR A 29 5.32 0.53 -25.97
N PRO A 30 6.26 -0.34 -26.39
CA PRO A 30 6.40 -1.71 -25.90
C PRO A 30 7.22 -1.82 -24.59
N TYR A 31 7.04 -0.89 -23.66
CA TYR A 31 7.72 -0.95 -22.35
C TYR A 31 6.82 -0.54 -21.18
N ASP A 32 5.52 -0.82 -21.26
CA ASP A 32 4.69 -0.83 -20.07
C ASP A 32 4.94 -2.13 -19.29
N ARG A 33 5.96 -2.12 -18.43
CA ARG A 33 6.28 -3.24 -17.51
C ARG A 33 5.18 -3.48 -16.45
N ARG A 34 4.07 -2.73 -16.48
CA ARG A 34 3.04 -2.79 -15.45
C ARG A 34 1.93 -3.73 -15.90
N ARG A 35 1.84 -4.89 -15.25
CA ARG A 35 0.86 -5.95 -15.52
C ARG A 35 -0.59 -5.58 -15.17
N SER A 36 -0.82 -4.45 -14.46
CA SER A 36 -2.17 -4.01 -14.06
C SER A 36 -2.24 -2.49 -13.78
N PRO A 37 -3.38 -1.82 -14.08
CA PRO A 37 -3.64 -0.44 -13.69
C PRO A 37 -3.75 -0.29 -12.16
N ARG A 38 -3.26 0.82 -11.60
CA ARG A 38 -3.34 1.15 -10.17
C ARG A 38 -4.39 2.22 -9.93
N ILE A 39 -5.36 1.92 -9.08
CA ILE A 39 -6.34 2.90 -8.62
C ILE A 39 -5.78 3.55 -7.35
N ALA A 40 -5.83 4.89 -7.28
CA ALA A 40 -5.57 5.61 -6.03
C ALA A 40 -6.76 5.38 -5.09
N LEU A 41 -6.61 4.41 -4.21
CA LEU A 41 -7.62 3.98 -3.26
C LEU A 41 -6.93 3.82 -1.92
N ILE A 42 -7.38 4.58 -0.92
CA ILE A 42 -6.83 4.53 0.43
C ILE A 42 -7.62 3.48 1.21
N ILE A 43 -6.98 2.35 1.51
CA ILE A 43 -7.56 1.30 2.36
C ILE A 43 -6.79 1.25 3.68
N PRO A 44 -7.44 1.48 4.84
CA PRO A 44 -6.78 1.30 6.13
C PRO A 44 -6.55 -0.18 6.36
N VAL A 45 -5.31 -0.56 6.63
CA VAL A 45 -4.88 -1.93 6.85
C VAL A 45 -4.13 -2.08 8.17
N PHE A 46 -4.27 -3.25 8.78
CA PHE A 46 -3.38 -3.73 9.82
C PHE A 46 -2.32 -4.62 9.16
N VAL A 47 -1.05 -4.36 9.43
CA VAL A 47 0.09 -5.10 8.90
C VAL A 47 0.66 -5.96 10.00
N TYR A 48 0.78 -7.25 9.76
CA TYR A 48 1.45 -8.20 10.65
C TYR A 48 2.59 -8.90 9.93
N GLY A 49 3.70 -9.13 10.63
CA GLY A 49 4.83 -9.85 10.07
C GLY A 49 5.89 -10.19 11.11
N TYR A 50 7.03 -10.69 10.63
CA TYR A 50 8.17 -11.06 11.46
C TYR A 50 9.44 -10.35 11.01
N LEU A 51 10.12 -9.71 11.95
CA LEU A 51 11.46 -9.17 11.80
C LEU A 51 12.52 -10.29 11.83
N PRO A 52 13.79 -10.00 11.45
CA PRO A 52 14.89 -10.94 11.65
C PRO A 52 14.92 -11.50 13.08
N GLY A 53 15.18 -12.80 13.20
CA GLY A 53 15.10 -13.50 14.49
C GLY A 53 13.68 -13.85 14.93
N ARG A 54 12.70 -13.86 14.01
CA ARG A 54 11.30 -14.24 14.26
C ARG A 54 10.58 -13.37 15.30
N ARG A 55 11.01 -12.12 15.51
CA ARG A 55 10.28 -11.19 16.37
C ARG A 55 9.03 -10.71 15.64
N PRO A 56 7.82 -10.92 16.18
CA PRO A 56 6.61 -10.42 15.55
C PRO A 56 6.58 -8.89 15.63
N PHE A 57 6.01 -8.27 14.61
CA PHE A 57 5.66 -6.86 14.63
C PHE A 57 4.26 -6.67 14.06
N HIS A 58 3.64 -5.56 14.44
CA HIS A 58 2.41 -5.12 13.82
C HIS A 58 2.39 -3.60 13.71
N GLU A 59 1.73 -3.10 12.68
CA GLU A 59 1.66 -1.67 12.37
C GLU A 59 0.35 -1.36 11.65
N GLU A 60 -0.30 -0.24 11.99
CA GLU A 60 -1.41 0.28 11.19
C GLU A 60 -0.88 1.14 10.05
N ALA A 61 -1.39 0.93 8.85
CA ALA A 61 -0.96 1.67 7.67
C ALA A 61 -2.13 1.90 6.70
N ASP A 62 -1.92 2.81 5.75
CA ASP A 62 -2.82 3.04 4.63
C ASP A 62 -2.21 2.42 3.37
N LEU A 63 -2.96 1.55 2.70
CA LEU A 63 -2.64 1.09 1.35
C LEU A 63 -3.03 2.21 0.38
N LEU A 64 -2.06 2.85 -0.27
CA LEU A 64 -2.24 4.10 -1.03
C LEU A 64 -2.56 3.87 -2.52
N HIS A 65 -1.97 2.82 -3.10
CA HIS A 65 -2.22 2.40 -4.46
C HIS A 65 -2.52 0.91 -4.45
N VAL A 66 -3.59 0.53 -5.13
CA VAL A 66 -4.05 -0.86 -5.17
C VAL A 66 -4.20 -1.31 -6.60
N SER A 67 -3.75 -2.53 -6.90
CA SER A 67 -4.09 -3.28 -8.10
C SER A 67 -4.60 -4.67 -7.69
N ALA A 68 -5.05 -5.46 -8.66
CA ALA A 68 -5.41 -6.86 -8.43
C ALA A 68 -4.24 -7.70 -7.87
N GLU A 69 -3.00 -7.30 -8.17
CA GLU A 69 -1.77 -8.01 -7.80
C GLU A 69 -1.15 -7.52 -6.49
N GLY A 70 -1.56 -6.36 -5.95
CA GLY A 70 -0.90 -5.83 -4.75
C GLY A 70 -1.10 -4.34 -4.51
N GLY A 71 -0.13 -3.71 -3.87
CA GLY A 71 -0.22 -2.28 -3.59
C GLY A 71 1.00 -1.63 -2.93
N LEU A 72 0.82 -0.40 -2.47
CA LEU A 72 1.87 0.44 -1.88
C LEU A 72 1.48 0.88 -0.46
N LEU A 73 2.40 0.67 0.48
CA LEU A 73 2.28 1.04 1.88
C LEU A 73 3.39 2.02 2.28
N ILE A 74 3.14 2.80 3.32
CA ILE A 74 4.19 3.53 4.05
C ILE A 74 4.27 2.94 5.45
N LEU A 75 5.43 2.42 5.83
CA LEU A 75 5.67 1.80 7.14
C LEU A 75 6.85 2.47 7.84
N ALA A 76 6.80 2.54 9.17
CA ALA A 76 7.92 2.92 10.02
C ALA A 76 8.89 1.75 10.23
N THR A 77 8.38 0.52 10.14
CA THR A 77 9.18 -0.70 10.32
C THR A 77 10.14 -0.93 9.16
N HIS A 78 11.41 -1.22 9.47
CA HIS A 78 12.41 -1.57 8.45
C HIS A 78 12.27 -3.04 8.01
N LEU A 79 11.85 -3.25 6.76
CA LEU A 79 11.60 -4.58 6.19
C LEU A 79 12.70 -5.02 5.21
N ARG A 80 12.61 -6.26 4.73
CA ARG A 80 13.47 -6.83 3.67
C ARG A 80 12.63 -7.25 2.46
N ARG A 81 13.22 -7.15 1.27
CA ARG A 81 12.59 -7.67 0.04
C ARG A 81 12.40 -9.20 0.17
N GLY A 82 11.27 -9.70 -0.31
CA GLY A 82 10.83 -11.10 -0.18
C GLY A 82 10.19 -11.45 1.15
N GLN A 83 10.17 -10.52 2.12
CA GLN A 83 9.57 -10.77 3.43
C GLN A 83 8.05 -10.97 3.31
N LYS A 84 7.54 -12.00 3.96
CA LYS A 84 6.11 -12.29 4.02
C LYS A 84 5.44 -11.41 5.07
N LEU A 85 4.32 -10.80 4.69
CA LEU A 85 3.43 -10.03 5.54
C LEU A 85 2.01 -10.58 5.45
N LEU A 86 1.21 -10.26 6.45
CA LEU A 86 -0.23 -10.45 6.47
C LEU A 86 -0.88 -9.07 6.59
N LEU A 87 -1.71 -8.70 5.62
CA LEU A 87 -2.48 -7.47 5.65
C LEU A 87 -3.93 -7.80 6.00
N THR A 88 -4.51 -7.07 6.94
CA THR A 88 -5.94 -7.15 7.26
C THR A 88 -6.59 -5.85 6.87
N ASN A 89 -7.53 -5.87 5.92
CA ASN A 89 -8.30 -4.69 5.55
C ASN A 89 -9.26 -4.36 6.70
N LYS A 90 -9.09 -3.19 7.33
CA LYS A 90 -9.89 -2.80 8.50
C LYS A 90 -11.37 -2.52 8.17
N LEU A 91 -11.72 -2.35 6.90
CA LEU A 91 -13.09 -2.07 6.45
C LEU A 91 -13.94 -3.33 6.33
N ASN A 92 -13.36 -4.45 5.92
CA ASN A 92 -14.08 -5.69 5.64
C ASN A 92 -13.51 -6.91 6.39
N GLN A 93 -12.47 -6.69 7.20
CA GLN A 93 -11.76 -7.69 8.01
C GLN A 93 -11.16 -8.85 7.19
N LYS A 94 -11.05 -8.70 5.87
CA LYS A 94 -10.40 -9.69 5.02
C LYS A 94 -8.90 -9.61 5.16
N GLU A 95 -8.28 -10.77 5.27
CA GLU A 95 -6.84 -10.93 5.36
C GLU A 95 -6.25 -11.30 4.00
N GLN A 96 -5.07 -10.79 3.71
CA GLN A 96 -4.32 -11.10 2.51
C GLN A 96 -2.84 -11.31 2.82
N LYS A 97 -2.35 -12.52 2.51
CA LYS A 97 -0.91 -12.81 2.55
C LYS A 97 -0.22 -12.11 1.38
N CYS A 98 0.87 -11.42 1.66
CA CYS A 98 1.63 -10.70 0.65
C CYS A 98 3.14 -10.77 0.90
N PHE A 99 3.89 -10.35 -0.10
CA PHE A 99 5.36 -10.33 -0.09
C PHE A 99 5.86 -8.93 -0.42
N VAL A 100 6.91 -8.51 0.28
CA VAL A 100 7.59 -7.25 -0.01
C VAL A 100 8.34 -7.36 -1.33
N VAL A 101 7.90 -6.63 -2.36
CA VAL A 101 8.56 -6.61 -3.68
C VAL A 101 9.38 -5.34 -3.89
N HIS A 102 9.08 -4.26 -3.20
CA HIS A 102 9.82 -3.00 -3.33
C HIS A 102 10.00 -2.32 -1.98
N LEU A 103 11.17 -1.70 -1.77
CA LEU A 103 11.48 -0.91 -0.58
C LEU A 103 12.22 0.35 -1.01
N ARG A 104 11.77 1.51 -0.52
CA ARG A 104 12.45 2.78 -0.71
C ARG A 104 12.35 3.64 0.55
N ALA A 105 13.49 3.99 1.13
CA ALA A 105 13.51 4.89 2.28
C ALA A 105 13.06 6.32 1.89
N ARG A 106 12.28 6.95 2.76
CA ARG A 106 11.81 8.35 2.66
C ARG A 106 12.22 9.19 3.88
N GLY A 107 12.73 8.55 4.93
CA GLY A 107 13.19 9.17 6.17
C GLY A 107 13.46 8.12 7.26
N PRO A 108 13.79 8.56 8.49
CA PRO A 108 14.20 7.68 9.59
C PRO A 108 13.15 6.64 10.01
N HIS A 109 11.86 6.94 9.80
CA HIS A 109 10.72 6.08 10.15
C HIS A 109 9.66 6.10 9.04
N ARG A 110 10.11 6.20 7.80
CA ARG A 110 9.20 6.30 6.66
C ARG A 110 9.80 5.51 5.51
N HIS A 111 9.28 4.31 5.31
CA HIS A 111 9.66 3.40 4.25
C HIS A 111 8.49 3.21 3.32
N GLU A 112 8.69 3.50 2.04
CA GLU A 112 7.75 3.13 1.00
C GLU A 112 7.96 1.65 0.67
N VAL A 113 6.90 0.87 0.85
CA VAL A 113 6.91 -0.58 0.77
C VAL A 113 5.91 -1.03 -0.29
N GLY A 114 6.40 -1.52 -1.41
CA GLY A 114 5.57 -2.17 -2.42
C GLY A 114 5.37 -3.64 -2.04
N VAL A 115 4.12 -4.09 -2.07
CA VAL A 115 3.72 -5.46 -1.75
C VAL A 115 3.00 -6.10 -2.93
N GLU A 116 3.23 -7.39 -3.12
CA GLU A 116 2.51 -8.24 -4.07
C GLU A 116 1.72 -9.29 -3.28
N PHE A 117 0.46 -9.49 -3.63
CA PHE A 117 -0.39 -10.50 -3.02
C PHE A 117 0.06 -11.89 -3.46
N SER A 118 0.00 -12.85 -2.53
CA SER A 118 0.29 -14.24 -2.85
C SER A 118 -0.65 -14.82 -3.91
N GLU A 119 -1.90 -14.36 -3.92
CA GLU A 119 -2.94 -14.69 -4.90
C GLU A 119 -3.79 -13.43 -5.16
N PRO A 120 -4.35 -13.26 -6.37
CA PRO A 120 -5.26 -12.16 -6.65
C PRO A 120 -6.45 -12.16 -5.69
N SER A 121 -6.75 -11.03 -5.06
CA SER A 121 -7.79 -10.94 -4.02
C SER A 121 -8.71 -9.74 -4.21
N PRO A 122 -9.72 -9.85 -5.09
CA PRO A 122 -10.72 -8.81 -5.31
C PRO A 122 -11.52 -8.49 -4.04
N GLU A 123 -11.75 -9.48 -3.18
CA GLU A 123 -12.48 -9.28 -1.92
C GLU A 123 -11.69 -8.43 -0.93
N PHE A 124 -10.37 -8.59 -0.86
CA PHE A 124 -9.52 -7.79 0.00
C PHE A 124 -9.60 -6.31 -0.37
N VAL A 125 -9.54 -6.00 -1.67
CA VAL A 125 -9.56 -4.60 -2.15
C VAL A 125 -10.96 -3.99 -2.18
N ARG A 126 -12.01 -4.78 -1.93
CA ARG A 126 -13.39 -4.31 -1.89
C ARG A 126 -13.62 -3.44 -0.66
N THR A 127 -13.56 -2.13 -0.85
CA THR A 127 -14.07 -1.17 0.13
C THR A 127 -15.59 -1.29 0.16
N GLY A 128 -16.17 -1.68 1.29
CA GLY A 128 -17.61 -1.89 1.39
C GLY A 128 -18.38 -0.69 0.85
N THR A 129 -19.31 -0.93 -0.06
CA THR A 129 -20.31 0.07 -0.43
C THR A 129 -21.07 0.37 0.85
N ARG A 130 -20.82 1.53 1.46
CA ARG A 130 -21.68 2.05 2.53
C ARG A 130 -23.02 2.33 1.86
N ARG A 131 -23.93 1.34 1.86
CA ARG A 131 -25.35 1.62 1.66
C ARG A 131 -25.75 2.48 2.86
N GLN A 132 -26.07 3.74 2.56
CA GLN A 132 -26.77 4.61 3.49
C GLN A 132 -28.15 4.03 3.79
#